data_AF-A0A5M8QZV5-F1
#
_entry.id   AF-A0A5M8QZV5-F1
#
_cell.length_a   1.000
_cell.length_b   1.000
_cell.length_c   1.000
_cell.angle_alpha   90.00
_cell.angle_beta   90.00
_cell.angle_gamma   90.00
#
_symmetry.space_group_name_H-M   'P 1'
#
loop_
_entity.id
_entity.type
_entity.pdbx_description
1 polymer ?
#
loop_
_entity_poly.entity_id
_entity_poly.type
_entity_poly.pdbx_seq_one_letter_code
_entity_poly.pdbx_strand_id
1 'polypeptide(L)'
;MAHVSKEEIKRIQGSYQLKYGEIIDPMTAMLLYEVEDIKRSDIAEKNEILASIHREINEMKEVYRPFTTTDFKVAFFYGVGKYTWAWLSIFVIALGVILNHVKETTMIEYRTAKQVLERYPNIVILEALIKNGKVVEKKQGTFLEVEPATKKLLVGNTYVTDPEKAMNKEASKILIPLSFK
;
A
#
# COMPACT_ATOMS: atom_id res chain seq x y z
N MET A 1 -32.75 22.47 -56.33
CA MET A 1 -32.08 22.23 -57.62
C MET A 1 -31.49 23.55 -58.06
N ALA A 2 -30.16 23.69 -57.98
CA ALA A 2 -29.49 24.90 -58.45
C ALA A 2 -29.68 25.00 -59.98
N HIS A 3 -30.08 26.17 -60.48
CA HIS A 3 -30.19 26.42 -61.91
C HIS A 3 -28.77 26.44 -62.49
N VAL A 4 -28.36 25.35 -63.14
CA VAL A 4 -27.08 25.27 -63.87
C VAL A 4 -27.09 26.33 -64.98
N SER A 5 -26.07 27.19 -65.01
CA SER A 5 -26.01 28.24 -66.04
C SER A 5 -25.81 27.63 -67.42
N LYS A 6 -26.45 28.21 -68.45
CA LYS A 6 -26.25 27.78 -69.85
C LYS A 6 -24.79 27.85 -70.27
N GLU A 7 -24.00 28.72 -69.64
CA GLU A 7 -22.56 28.86 -69.89
C GLU A 7 -21.76 27.67 -69.34
N GLU A 8 -22.16 27.13 -68.18
CA GLU A 8 -21.49 25.97 -67.56
C GLU A 8 -21.74 24.69 -68.35
N ILE A 9 -22.98 24.51 -68.85
CA ILE A 9 -23.33 23.39 -69.72
C ILE A 9 -22.49 23.43 -71.00
N LYS A 10 -22.37 24.60 -71.65
CA LYS A 10 -21.53 24.77 -72.83
C LYS A 10 -20.05 24.53 -72.54
N ARG A 11 -19.57 24.94 -71.36
CA ARG A 11 -18.18 24.69 -70.93
C ARG A 11 -17.90 23.20 -70.76
N ILE A 12 -18.84 22.44 -70.18
CA ILE A 12 -18.71 20.99 -70.00
C ILE A 12 -18.75 20.27 -71.35
N GLN A 13 -19.69 20.65 -72.22
CA GLN A 13 -19.76 20.14 -73.59
C GLN A 13 -18.45 20.39 -74.36
N GLY A 14 -17.90 21.61 -74.29
CA GLY A 14 -16.64 21.95 -74.94
C GLY A 14 -15.45 21.18 -74.35
N SER A 15 -15.38 21.04 -73.03
CA SER A 15 -14.31 20.29 -72.36
C SER A 15 -14.37 18.79 -72.70
N TYR A 16 -15.58 18.23 -72.82
CA TYR A 16 -15.78 16.84 -73.22
C TYR A 16 -15.41 16.63 -74.69
N GLN A 17 -15.85 17.52 -75.58
CA GLN A 17 -15.50 17.48 -77.01
C GLN A 17 -13.99 17.58 -77.23
N LEU A 18 -13.29 18.44 -76.46
CA LEU A 18 -11.83 18.53 -76.53
C LEU A 18 -11.12 17.24 -76.09
N LYS A 19 -11.69 16.53 -75.10
CA LYS A 19 -11.05 15.35 -74.51
C LYS A 19 -11.36 14.05 -75.25
N TYR A 20 -12.56 13.94 -75.82
CA TYR A 20 -13.08 12.70 -76.40
C TYR A 20 -13.48 12.84 -77.88
N GLY A 21 -13.44 14.05 -78.45
CA GLY A 21 -13.74 14.28 -79.87
C GLY A 21 -15.23 14.26 -80.22
N GLU A 22 -16.12 14.04 -79.25
CA GLU A 22 -17.56 13.89 -79.45
C GLU A 22 -18.37 15.00 -78.74
N ILE A 23 -19.49 15.40 -79.34
CA ILE A 23 -20.39 16.40 -78.76
C ILE A 23 -21.48 15.67 -77.97
N ILE A 24 -21.55 15.94 -76.67
CA ILE A 24 -22.59 15.39 -75.79
C ILE A 24 -23.83 16.27 -75.77
N ASP A 25 -24.98 15.63 -75.54
CA ASP A 25 -26.23 16.34 -75.36
C ASP A 25 -26.24 17.16 -74.05
N PRO A 26 -27.07 18.23 -73.96
CA PRO A 26 -27.12 19.08 -72.77
C PRO A 26 -27.53 18.34 -71.48
N MET A 27 -28.30 17.25 -71.57
CA MET A 27 -28.74 16.47 -70.41
C MET A 27 -27.59 15.65 -69.84
N THR A 28 -26.80 15.01 -70.69
CA THR A 28 -25.57 14.31 -70.28
C THR A 28 -24.56 15.28 -69.67
N ALA A 29 -24.41 16.49 -70.23
CA ALA A 29 -23.57 17.53 -69.64
C ALA A 29 -24.04 17.98 -68.25
N MET A 30 -25.35 18.08 -68.03
CA MET A 30 -25.94 18.40 -66.73
C MET A 30 -25.72 17.28 -65.70
N LEU A 31 -25.84 16.00 -66.12
CA LEU A 31 -25.55 14.86 -65.23
C LEU A 31 -24.08 14.82 -64.81
N LEU A 32 -23.16 15.09 -65.74
CA LEU A 32 -21.73 15.17 -65.42
C LEU A 32 -21.43 16.28 -64.42
N TYR A 33 -22.10 17.43 -64.55
CA TYR A 33 -22.00 18.52 -63.59
C TYR A 33 -22.46 18.08 -62.19
N GLU A 34 -23.62 17.44 -62.10
CA GLU A 34 -24.18 16.98 -60.82
C GLU A 34 -23.29 15.92 -60.15
N VAL A 35 -22.75 14.97 -60.94
CA VAL A 35 -21.80 13.97 -60.43
C VAL A 35 -20.50 14.63 -59.94
N GLU A 36 -20.00 15.64 -60.66
CA GLU A 36 -18.81 16.38 -60.25
C GLU A 36 -19.07 17.21 -58.97
N ASP A 37 -20.24 17.82 -58.85
CA ASP A 37 -20.64 18.61 -57.68
C ASP A 37 -20.80 17.72 -56.43
N ILE A 38 -21.45 16.56 -56.56
CA ILE A 38 -21.55 15.54 -55.50
C ILE A 38 -20.17 15.07 -55.05
N LYS A 39 -19.24 14.85 -56.00
CA LYS A 39 -17.87 14.45 -55.65
C LYS A 39 -17.10 15.56 -54.95
N ARG A 40 -17.29 16.81 -55.36
CA ARG A 40 -16.65 17.98 -54.73
C ARG A 40 -17.17 18.21 -53.32
N SER A 41 -18.48 18.06 -53.10
CA SER A 41 -19.07 18.20 -51.77
C SER A 41 -18.62 17.09 -50.82
N ASP A 42 -18.57 15.83 -51.28
CA ASP A 42 -18.05 14.70 -50.49
C ASP A 42 -16.55 14.85 -50.15
N ILE A 43 -15.73 15.38 -51.06
CA ILE A 43 -14.33 15.69 -50.79
C ILE A 43 -14.19 16.86 -49.79
N ALA A 44 -15.03 17.90 -49.91
CA ALA A 44 -15.01 19.03 -49.00
C ALA A 44 -15.38 18.59 -47.57
N GLU A 45 -16.43 17.79 -47.42
CA GLU A 45 -16.86 17.22 -46.14
C GLU A 45 -15.77 16.32 -45.54
N LYS A 46 -15.16 15.44 -46.34
CA LYS A 46 -14.02 14.61 -45.90
C LYS A 46 -12.82 15.43 -45.46
N ASN A 47 -12.50 16.50 -46.15
CA ASN A 47 -11.39 17.38 -45.77
C ASN A 47 -11.67 18.13 -44.48
N GLU A 48 -12.92 18.55 -44.25
CA GLU A 48 -13.34 19.17 -42.98
C GLU A 48 -13.24 18.19 -41.81
N ILE A 49 -13.69 16.94 -42.01
CA ILE A 49 -13.52 15.86 -41.02
C ILE A 49 -12.03 15.57 -40.77
N LEU A 50 -11.21 15.53 -41.81
CA LEU A 50 -9.77 15.27 -41.65
C LEU A 50 -9.08 16.41 -40.89
N ALA A 51 -9.50 17.66 -41.14
CA ALA A 51 -9.01 18.84 -40.44
C ALA A 51 -9.43 18.86 -38.97
N SER A 52 -10.68 18.45 -38.66
CA SER A 52 -11.15 18.35 -37.28
C SER A 52 -10.42 17.26 -36.49
N ILE A 53 -10.20 16.09 -37.11
CA ILE A 53 -9.37 15.02 -36.54
C ILE A 53 -7.94 15.49 -36.28
N HIS A 54 -7.32 16.20 -37.24
CA HIS A 54 -5.97 16.74 -37.05
C HIS A 54 -5.90 17.74 -35.90
N ARG A 55 -6.93 18.58 -35.76
CA ARG A 55 -7.02 19.53 -34.64
C ARG A 55 -7.12 18.79 -33.31
N GLU A 56 -8.00 17.79 -33.22
CA GLU A 56 -8.18 16.99 -32.01
C GLU A 56 -6.92 16.20 -31.63
N ILE A 57 -6.23 15.61 -32.61
CA ILE A 57 -4.92 14.94 -32.39
C ILE A 57 -3.89 15.95 -31.87
N ASN A 58 -3.83 17.16 -32.42
CA ASN A 58 -2.89 18.19 -31.96
C ASN A 58 -3.20 18.66 -30.55
N GLU A 59 -4.48 18.88 -30.21
CA GLU A 59 -4.92 19.21 -28.85
C GLU A 59 -4.58 18.08 -27.87
N MET A 60 -4.85 16.82 -28.25
CA MET A 60 -4.50 15.65 -27.43
C MET A 60 -2.99 15.50 -27.25
N LYS A 61 -2.18 15.84 -28.26
CA LYS A 61 -0.70 15.78 -28.18
C LYS A 61 -0.11 16.79 -27.21
N GLU A 62 -0.78 17.94 -27.01
CA GLU A 62 -0.38 18.91 -25.99
C GLU A 62 -0.70 18.40 -24.58
N VAL A 63 -1.84 17.73 -24.40
CA VAL A 63 -2.28 17.19 -23.10
C VAL A 63 -1.54 15.89 -22.73
N TYR A 64 -1.35 14.99 -23.69
CA TYR A 64 -0.62 13.73 -23.55
C TYR A 64 0.72 13.85 -24.26
N ARG A 65 1.70 14.46 -23.57
CA ARG A 65 3.11 14.24 -23.92
C ARG A 65 3.59 12.96 -23.24
N PRO A 66 3.70 11.83 -23.96
CA PRO A 66 4.30 10.64 -23.39
C PRO A 66 5.74 10.96 -23.00
N PHE A 67 6.06 10.80 -21.72
CA PHE A 67 7.43 10.92 -21.24
C PHE A 67 8.24 9.74 -21.78
N THR A 68 9.06 10.00 -22.79
CA THR A 68 9.99 9.01 -23.36
C THR A 68 11.40 9.37 -22.91
N THR A 69 12.08 8.41 -22.29
CA THR A 69 13.48 8.54 -21.89
C THR A 69 14.23 7.26 -22.24
N THR A 70 15.47 7.41 -22.69
CA THR A 70 16.38 6.29 -22.94
C THR A 70 17.19 5.90 -21.70
N ASP A 71 17.17 6.74 -20.65
CA ASP A 71 17.85 6.47 -19.39
C ASP A 71 16.92 5.72 -18.41
N PHE A 72 17.34 4.51 -18.05
CA PHE A 72 16.65 3.65 -17.09
C PHE A 72 16.42 4.34 -15.73
N LYS A 73 17.40 5.12 -15.24
CA LYS A 73 17.28 5.78 -13.93
C LYS A 73 16.15 6.79 -13.94
N VAL A 74 16.07 7.58 -15.00
CA VAL A 74 15.04 8.61 -15.16
C VAL A 74 13.66 7.97 -15.32
N ALA A 75 13.56 6.86 -16.07
CA ALA A 75 12.31 6.10 -16.19
C ALA A 75 11.85 5.53 -14.84
N PHE A 76 12.77 5.00 -14.05
CA PHE A 76 12.48 4.46 -12.73
C PHE A 76 11.97 5.54 -11.77
N PHE A 77 12.68 6.67 -11.64
CA PHE A 77 12.26 7.77 -10.77
C PHE A 77 10.96 8.42 -11.22
N TYR A 78 10.73 8.52 -12.53
CA TYR A 78 9.44 8.99 -13.07
C TYR A 78 8.29 8.04 -12.70
N GLY A 79 8.52 6.73 -12.83
CA GLY A 79 7.56 5.70 -12.42
C GLY A 79 7.24 5.78 -10.92
N VAL A 80 8.27 5.81 -10.06
CA VAL A 80 8.10 5.96 -8.62
C VAL A 80 7.36 7.26 -8.27
N GLY A 81 7.74 8.37 -8.93
CA GLY A 81 7.10 9.68 -8.80
C GLY A 81 5.61 9.67 -9.14
N LYS A 82 5.24 9.02 -10.24
CA LYS A 82 3.85 8.89 -10.70
C LYS A 82 2.96 8.17 -9.68
N TYR A 83 3.51 7.20 -8.96
CA TYR A 83 2.79 6.39 -7.97
C TYR A 83 3.04 6.83 -6.52
N THR A 84 3.59 8.02 -6.29
CA THR A 84 3.88 8.56 -4.95
C THR A 84 2.71 8.46 -3.98
N TRP A 85 1.50 8.80 -4.42
CA TRP A 85 0.30 8.68 -3.59
C TRP A 85 -0.06 7.25 -3.19
N ALA A 86 0.15 6.29 -4.09
CA ALA A 86 -0.06 4.88 -3.81
C ALA A 86 1.00 4.34 -2.83
N TRP A 87 2.25 4.78 -2.97
CA TRP A 87 3.29 4.45 -2.00
C TRP A 87 2.99 5.04 -0.61
N LEU A 88 2.56 6.31 -0.57
CA LEU A 88 2.21 6.98 0.68
C LEU A 88 1.09 6.25 1.42
N SER A 89 0.04 5.79 0.72
CA SER A 89 -1.07 5.08 1.35
C SER A 89 -0.62 3.75 1.96
N ILE A 90 0.24 3.00 1.26
CA ILE A 90 0.82 1.75 1.78
C ILE A 90 1.61 2.02 3.06
N PHE A 91 2.42 3.08 3.08
CA PHE A 91 3.19 3.45 4.28
C PHE A 91 2.31 3.82 5.47
N VAL A 92 1.25 4.60 5.25
CA VAL A 92 0.32 5.00 6.32
C VAL A 92 -0.41 3.77 6.89
N ILE A 93 -0.87 2.86 6.03
CA ILE A 93 -1.53 1.62 6.45
C ILE A 93 -0.57 0.74 7.24
N ALA A 94 0.65 0.53 6.73
CA ALA A 94 1.66 -0.27 7.39
C ALA A 94 2.01 0.29 8.78
N LEU A 95 2.17 1.62 8.89
CA LEU A 95 2.44 2.29 10.16
C LEU A 95 1.27 2.13 11.14
N GLY A 96 0.03 2.25 10.66
CA GLY A 96 -1.17 2.03 11.46
C GLY A 96 -1.26 0.62 12.03
N VAL A 97 -0.93 -0.41 11.23
CA VAL A 97 -0.90 -1.81 11.68
C VAL A 97 0.17 -2.03 12.74
N ILE A 98 1.39 -1.52 12.52
CA ILE A 98 2.50 -1.67 13.47
C ILE A 98 2.15 -1.00 14.80
N LEU A 99 1.67 0.24 14.76
CA LEU A 99 1.29 0.97 15.98
C LEU A 99 0.16 0.30 16.74
N ASN A 100 -0.84 -0.24 16.03
CA ASN A 100 -1.93 -0.97 16.67
C ASN A 100 -1.43 -2.26 17.31
N HIS A 101 -0.55 -3.00 16.65
CA HIS A 101 0.02 -4.23 17.19
C HIS A 101 0.84 -3.96 18.46
N VAL A 102 1.71 -2.95 18.45
CA VAL A 102 2.50 -2.57 19.64
C VAL A 102 1.58 -2.18 20.80
N LYS A 103 0.53 -1.39 20.52
CA LYS A 103 -0.45 -1.00 21.54
C LYS A 103 -1.16 -2.20 22.14
N GLU A 104 -1.59 -3.16 21.32
CA GLU A 104 -2.25 -4.38 21.81
C GLU A 104 -1.33 -5.22 22.69
N THR A 105 -0.08 -5.44 22.28
CA THR A 105 0.90 -6.20 23.07
C THR A 105 1.17 -5.54 24.41
N THR A 106 1.44 -4.23 24.43
CA THR A 106 1.68 -3.49 25.68
C THR A 106 0.46 -3.46 26.58
N MET A 107 -0.75 -3.36 26.03
CA MET A 107 -1.98 -3.34 26.82
C MET A 107 -2.27 -4.70 27.48
N ILE A 108 -1.95 -5.80 26.79
CA ILE A 108 -2.07 -7.16 27.34
C ILE A 108 -1.11 -7.35 28.51
N GLU A 109 0.17 -7.00 28.32
CA GLU A 109 1.20 -7.09 29.37
C GLU A 109 0.85 -6.23 30.60
N TYR A 110 0.35 -5.01 30.36
CA TYR A 110 -0.08 -4.14 31.45
C TYR A 110 -1.28 -4.72 32.20
N ARG A 111 -2.25 -5.29 31.48
CA ARG A 111 -3.45 -5.89 32.09
C ARG A 111 -3.09 -7.12 32.92
N THR A 112 -2.18 -7.98 32.45
CA THR A 112 -1.75 -9.15 33.22
C THR A 112 -0.94 -8.74 34.45
N ALA A 113 -0.01 -7.78 34.32
CA ALA A 113 0.75 -7.25 35.44
C ALA A 113 -0.17 -6.61 36.51
N LYS A 114 -1.15 -5.81 36.08
CA LYS A 114 -2.15 -5.20 36.97
C LYS A 114 -2.98 -6.27 37.69
N GLN A 115 -3.43 -7.30 36.98
CA GLN A 115 -4.22 -8.38 37.57
C GLN A 115 -3.42 -9.18 38.62
N VAL A 116 -2.12 -9.40 38.40
CA VAL A 116 -1.23 -10.06 39.37
C VAL A 116 -1.06 -9.18 40.61
N LEU A 117 -0.86 -7.87 40.43
CA LEU A 117 -0.70 -6.91 41.52
C LEU A 117 -1.98 -6.79 42.38
N GLU A 118 -3.15 -6.76 41.73
CA GLU A 118 -4.45 -6.73 42.43
C GLU A 118 -4.72 -8.03 43.21
N ARG A 119 -4.32 -9.18 42.65
CA ARG A 119 -4.53 -10.48 43.31
C ARG A 119 -3.60 -10.71 44.49
N TYR A 120 -2.38 -10.16 44.43
CA TYR A 120 -1.37 -10.32 45.46
C TYR A 120 -0.76 -8.95 45.82
N PRO A 121 -1.45 -8.14 46.64
CA PRO A 121 -0.97 -6.81 47.02
C PRO A 121 0.38 -6.86 47.78
N ASN A 122 0.69 -8.02 48.40
CA ASN A 122 1.94 -8.24 49.14
C ASN A 122 3.11 -8.68 48.24
N ILE A 123 2.93 -8.74 46.92
CA ILE A 123 3.96 -9.27 46.01
C ILE A 123 5.24 -8.43 46.02
N VAL A 124 5.14 -7.12 46.27
CA VAL A 124 6.29 -6.20 46.40
C VAL A 124 7.13 -6.55 47.62
N ILE A 125 6.50 -6.96 48.73
CA ILE A 125 7.19 -7.37 49.96
C ILE A 125 7.83 -8.75 49.79
N LEU A 126 7.18 -9.62 49.02
CA LEU A 126 7.62 -10.99 48.74
C LEU A 126 8.61 -11.09 47.57
N GLU A 127 8.98 -9.98 46.92
CA GLU A 127 9.83 -9.96 45.73
C GLU A 127 11.18 -10.66 45.97
N ALA A 128 11.80 -10.44 47.13
CA ALA A 128 13.06 -11.08 47.51
C ALA A 128 12.92 -12.60 47.71
N LEU A 129 11.76 -13.08 48.16
CA LEU A 129 11.44 -14.50 48.29
C LEU A 129 11.15 -15.14 46.94
N ILE A 130 10.44 -14.44 46.04
CA ILE A 130 10.12 -14.93 44.70
C ILE A 130 11.38 -15.01 43.83
N LYS A 131 12.29 -14.02 43.93
CA LYS A 131 13.53 -13.99 43.13
C LYS A 131 14.56 -15.04 43.57
N ASN A 132 14.60 -15.37 44.87
CA ASN A 132 15.62 -16.27 45.42
C ASN A 132 15.08 -17.66 45.80
N GLY A 133 13.75 -17.84 45.83
CA GLY A 133 13.11 -19.09 46.19
C GLY A 133 13.09 -20.05 45.02
N LYS A 134 13.68 -21.24 45.19
CA LYS A 134 13.62 -22.32 44.22
C LYS A 134 12.66 -23.39 44.71
N VAL A 135 11.64 -23.74 43.91
CA VAL A 135 10.75 -24.84 44.25
C VAL A 135 11.44 -26.16 43.90
N VAL A 136 11.53 -27.07 44.87
CA VAL A 136 12.15 -28.38 44.72
C VAL A 136 11.18 -29.47 45.18
N GLU A 137 10.92 -30.42 44.30
CA GLU A 137 10.13 -31.60 44.61
C GLU A 137 11.03 -32.69 45.21
N LYS A 138 10.64 -33.19 46.39
CA LYS A 138 11.28 -34.34 47.03
C LYS A 138 10.23 -35.44 47.25
N LYS A 139 10.68 -36.65 47.57
CA LYS A 139 9.80 -37.83 47.77
C LYS A 139 8.66 -37.60 48.78
N GLN A 140 8.81 -36.63 49.69
CA GLN A 140 7.88 -36.31 50.78
C GLN A 140 6.94 -35.12 50.45
N GLY A 141 7.08 -34.48 49.29
CA GLY A 141 6.28 -33.32 48.92
C GLY A 141 7.07 -32.23 48.19
N THR A 142 6.44 -31.07 48.01
CA THR A 142 7.00 -29.91 47.34
C THR A 142 7.49 -28.91 48.38
N PHE A 143 8.73 -28.47 48.25
CA PHE A 143 9.40 -27.57 49.20
C PHE A 143 9.93 -26.32 48.48
N LEU A 144 9.94 -25.18 49.16
CA LEU A 144 10.64 -23.97 48.75
C LEU A 144 12.05 -23.98 49.35
N GLU A 145 13.05 -24.13 48.50
CA GLU A 145 14.46 -23.99 48.86
C GLU A 145 14.82 -22.49 48.87
N VAL A 146 15.26 -22.00 50.02
CA VAL A 146 15.72 -20.62 50.21
C VAL A 146 17.17 -20.65 50.68
N GLU A 147 18.03 -19.87 50.03
CA GLU A 147 19.41 -19.69 50.47
C GLU A 147 19.47 -18.71 51.65
N PRO A 148 20.26 -18.99 52.71
CA PRO A 148 20.40 -18.11 53.85
C PRO A 148 21.06 -16.80 53.40
N ALA A 149 20.46 -15.69 53.82
CA ALA A 149 20.90 -14.36 53.43
C ALA A 149 22.34 -14.10 53.88
N THR A 150 23.25 -13.89 52.93
CA THR A 150 24.67 -13.53 53.19
C THR A 150 24.85 -12.08 53.67
N LYS A 151 23.81 -11.24 53.56
CA LYS A 151 23.77 -9.88 54.12
C LYS A 151 22.44 -9.64 54.83
N LYS A 152 22.48 -8.88 55.94
CA LYS A 152 21.33 -8.51 56.78
C LYS A 152 20.16 -7.98 55.93
N LEU A 153 19.22 -8.84 55.59
CA LEU A 153 17.93 -8.46 55.03
C LEU A 153 17.01 -8.10 56.20
N LEU A 154 16.63 -6.82 56.27
CA LEU A 154 15.63 -6.32 57.19
C LEU A 154 14.24 -6.70 56.66
N VAL A 155 13.60 -7.64 57.35
CA VAL A 155 12.25 -7.57 57.94
C VAL A 155 11.68 -9.00 58.06
N GLY A 156 11.37 -9.41 59.29
CA GLY A 156 10.23 -10.30 59.56
C GLY A 156 10.49 -11.64 60.24
N ASN A 157 11.64 -12.30 60.02
CA ASN A 157 12.14 -13.44 60.81
C ASN A 157 13.55 -13.80 60.32
N THR A 158 14.56 -13.14 60.89
CA THR A 158 15.95 -13.52 60.69
C THR A 158 16.19 -14.81 61.48
N TYR A 159 16.27 -15.96 60.81
CA TYR A 159 16.78 -17.15 61.48
C TYR A 159 18.30 -17.03 61.58
N VAL A 160 18.77 -16.71 62.78
CA VAL A 160 20.18 -16.85 63.15
C VAL A 160 20.38 -18.33 63.44
N THR A 161 21.19 -19.02 62.64
CA THR A 161 21.61 -20.38 63.00
C THR A 161 22.54 -20.27 64.20
N ASP A 162 22.12 -20.88 65.31
CA ASP A 162 22.89 -20.98 66.54
C ASP A 162 24.26 -21.64 66.24
N PRO A 163 25.39 -20.95 66.46
CA PRO A 163 26.71 -21.43 66.06
C PRO A 163 27.11 -22.75 66.75
N GLU A 164 26.48 -23.13 67.86
CA GLU A 164 26.71 -24.40 68.56
C GLU A 164 25.89 -25.58 67.98
N LYS A 165 24.85 -25.30 67.18
CA LYS A 165 24.00 -26.31 66.51
C LYS A 165 24.08 -26.22 64.98
N ALA A 166 25.11 -25.56 64.46
CA ALA A 166 25.28 -25.36 63.03
C ALA A 166 25.42 -26.72 62.31
N MET A 167 24.41 -27.07 61.51
CA MET A 167 24.58 -28.11 60.49
C MET A 167 25.68 -27.71 59.51
N ASN A 168 26.40 -28.73 59.03
CA ASN A 168 27.56 -28.66 58.15
C ASN A 168 27.45 -27.53 57.10
N LYS A 169 28.52 -26.73 56.91
CA LYS A 169 28.54 -25.52 56.06
C LYS A 169 28.06 -25.73 54.61
N GLU A 170 28.09 -26.98 54.13
CA GLU A 170 27.59 -27.39 52.80
C GLU A 170 26.07 -27.63 52.73
N ALA A 171 25.38 -27.72 53.87
CA ALA A 171 23.93 -27.98 53.99
C ALA A 171 23.13 -26.70 54.31
N SER A 172 23.64 -25.54 53.92
CA SER A 172 23.05 -24.22 54.19
C SER A 172 21.86 -23.93 53.28
N LYS A 173 20.91 -24.86 53.12
CA LYS A 173 19.73 -24.70 52.27
C LYS A 173 18.48 -25.08 53.06
N ILE A 174 17.62 -24.10 53.30
CA ILE A 174 16.42 -24.27 54.12
C ILE A 174 15.27 -24.66 53.20
N LEU A 175 14.57 -25.73 53.55
CA LEU A 175 13.42 -26.24 52.81
C LEU A 175 12.14 -25.90 53.59
N ILE A 176 11.35 -24.97 53.06
CA ILE A 176 10.05 -24.62 53.61
C ILE A 176 9.00 -25.49 52.91
N PRO A 177 8.24 -26.34 53.62
CA PRO A 177 7.23 -27.18 53.00
C PRO A 177 6.09 -26.33 52.42
N LEU A 178 5.77 -26.55 51.15
CA LEU A 178 4.64 -25.91 50.47
C LEU A 178 3.44 -26.87 50.37
N SER A 179 3.71 -28.16 50.15
CA SER A 179 2.70 -29.21 50.15
C SER A 179 3.36 -30.52 50.50
N PHE A 180 2.73 -31.28 51.40
CA PHE A 180 3.09 -32.68 51.63
C PHE A 180 2.30 -33.57 50.66
N LYS A 181 2.87 -34.72 50.29
CA LYS A 181 2.23 -35.72 49.44
C LYS A 181 1.70 -36.87 50.27
#